data_AF-A0A2N0R711-F1
#
_entry.id   AF-A0A2N0R711-F1
#
_cell.length_a   1.000
_cell.length_b   1.000
_cell.length_c   1.000
_cell.angle_alpha   90.00
_cell.angle_beta   90.00
_cell.angle_gamma   90.00
#
_symmetry.space_group_name_H-M   'P 1'
#
loop_
_entity.id
_entity.type
_entity.pdbx_description
1 polymer ?
#
loop_
_entity_poly.entity_id
_entity_poly.type
_entity_poly.pdbx_seq_one_letter_code
_entity_poly.pdbx_strand_id
1 'polypeptide(L)'
;MALWKNEILNSNKLNDLFILNFKKEFDWRTTLEFISNRTTFTKRQCSSEDTKERSYRIKNLLKDLPTYDTLCKRDVDALENNKCIRCDENEIETWDHVWICNDNEANLDEILRESISKFEEHLNKNGRSEDITILRNHNINIVTILEERSNILLGKSRIWEMLRGVFNDRFNHLTKSKEELMIIKECWNFIYKEFKTRIWLIRCEEVARLEKLKGIQKQDLRKKKRRREQDQREGDSEDENTENKKTNKKDKKKQKKEFDKKINIVTRDRLIGAVTDGNNIEYNWDLTPKSTDLV
;
A
#
# COMPACT_ATOMS: atom_id res chain seq x y z
N MET A 1 -14.69 16.62 4.04
CA MET A 1 -13.89 15.91 3.01
C MET A 1 -12.42 16.33 2.99
N ALA A 2 -12.11 17.60 3.31
CA ALA A 2 -10.74 18.13 3.26
C ALA A 2 -9.77 17.63 4.36
N LEU A 3 -10.24 17.36 5.59
CA LEU A 3 -9.36 17.00 6.72
C LEU A 3 -8.66 15.64 6.55
N TRP A 4 -9.40 14.58 6.26
CA TRP A 4 -8.82 13.25 6.04
C TRP A 4 -7.98 13.18 4.76
N LYS A 5 -8.39 13.92 3.71
CA LYS A 5 -7.56 14.12 2.51
C LYS A 5 -6.21 14.74 2.86
N ASN A 6 -6.20 15.78 3.68
CA ASN A 6 -4.97 16.42 4.16
C ASN A 6 -4.11 15.46 5.02
N GLU A 7 -4.71 14.73 5.96
CA GLU A 7 -3.99 13.76 6.81
C GLU A 7 -3.38 12.59 6.02
N ILE A 8 -4.11 12.05 5.04
CA ILE A 8 -3.62 10.99 4.15
C ILE A 8 -2.49 11.53 3.28
N LEU A 9 -2.71 12.67 2.62
CA LEU A 9 -1.69 13.32 1.79
C LEU A 9 -0.42 13.57 2.60
N ASN A 10 -0.54 13.97 3.85
CA ASN A 10 0.59 14.28 4.71
C ASN A 10 1.19 13.09 5.46
N SER A 11 0.61 11.90 5.35
CA SER A 11 1.19 10.70 5.93
C SER A 11 2.57 10.40 5.33
N ASN A 12 3.57 10.23 6.20
CA ASN A 12 4.90 9.80 5.79
C ASN A 12 4.92 8.45 5.07
N LYS A 13 3.85 7.65 5.20
CA LYS A 13 3.71 6.33 4.57
C LYS A 13 3.42 6.40 3.08
N LEU A 14 3.00 7.56 2.58
CA LEU A 14 2.75 7.79 1.16
C LEU A 14 3.81 8.70 0.53
N ASN A 15 4.88 9.04 1.26
CA ASN A 15 5.95 9.89 0.72
C ASN A 15 6.51 9.30 -0.59
N ASP A 16 6.71 7.99 -0.66
CA ASP A 16 7.21 7.33 -1.87
C ASP A 16 6.30 7.55 -3.10
N LEU A 17 4.97 7.55 -2.90
CA LEU A 17 4.00 7.82 -3.96
C LEU A 17 3.87 9.32 -4.30
N PHE A 18 4.13 10.21 -3.33
CA PHE A 18 3.89 11.65 -3.49
C PHE A 18 5.14 12.51 -3.75
N ILE A 19 6.35 12.03 -3.40
CA ILE A 19 7.61 12.79 -3.59
C ILE A 19 7.82 13.11 -5.06
N LEU A 20 7.54 12.17 -5.96
CA LEU A 20 7.65 12.34 -7.41
C LEU A 20 6.29 12.66 -8.07
N ASN A 21 5.29 13.07 -7.30
CA ASN A 21 3.92 13.32 -7.80
C ASN A 21 3.85 14.41 -8.88
N PHE A 22 4.85 15.30 -8.97
CA PHE A 22 4.94 16.29 -10.04
C PHE A 22 4.95 15.67 -11.44
N LYS A 23 5.32 14.39 -11.58
CA LYS A 23 5.29 13.65 -12.84
C LYS A 23 3.88 13.28 -13.32
N LYS A 24 2.86 13.42 -12.45
CA LYS A 24 1.45 13.09 -12.74
C LYS A 24 1.25 11.68 -13.33
N GLU A 25 2.00 10.70 -12.82
CA GLU A 25 1.96 9.30 -13.31
C GLU A 25 0.72 8.52 -12.86
N PHE A 26 -0.06 9.05 -11.90
CA PHE A 26 -1.19 8.34 -11.30
C PHE A 26 -2.52 9.04 -11.54
N ASP A 27 -3.52 8.28 -11.97
CA ASP A 27 -4.92 8.69 -11.94
C ASP A 27 -5.44 8.50 -10.51
N TRP A 28 -5.28 9.55 -9.70
CA TRP A 28 -5.74 9.54 -8.31
C TRP A 28 -7.25 9.40 -8.18
N ARG A 29 -8.04 9.80 -9.18
CA ARG A 29 -9.50 9.65 -9.14
C ARG A 29 -9.87 8.18 -9.22
N THR A 30 -9.40 7.47 -10.25
CA THR A 30 -9.62 6.03 -10.40
C THR A 30 -9.04 5.27 -9.20
N THR A 31 -7.86 5.66 -8.73
CA THR A 31 -7.20 5.11 -7.54
C THR A 31 -8.08 5.23 -6.28
N LEU A 32 -8.68 6.39 -6.02
CA LEU A 32 -9.50 6.59 -4.82
C LEU A 32 -10.87 5.94 -4.92
N GLU A 33 -11.48 5.91 -6.11
CA GLU A 33 -12.68 5.12 -6.38
C GLU A 33 -12.43 3.63 -6.08
N PHE A 34 -11.26 3.12 -6.50
CA PHE A 34 -10.81 1.78 -6.18
C PHE A 34 -10.57 1.57 -4.69
N ILE A 35 -9.76 2.39 -4.01
CA ILE A 35 -9.46 2.23 -2.57
C ILE A 35 -10.73 2.28 -1.72
N SER A 36 -11.68 3.15 -2.08
CA SER A 36 -12.96 3.29 -1.40
C SER A 36 -14.00 2.23 -1.79
N ASN A 37 -13.59 1.22 -2.57
CA ASN A 37 -14.43 0.11 -3.02
C ASN A 37 -15.73 0.57 -3.71
N ARG A 38 -15.66 1.73 -4.38
CA ARG A 38 -16.79 2.30 -5.14
C ARG A 38 -16.97 1.66 -6.51
N THR A 39 -16.03 0.79 -6.90
CA THR A 39 -16.11 -0.04 -8.12
C THR A 39 -17.15 -1.15 -7.99
N THR A 40 -17.51 -1.55 -6.76
CA THR A 40 -18.42 -2.67 -6.49
C THR A 40 -19.61 -2.27 -5.62
N PHE A 41 -19.45 -1.28 -4.73
CA PHE A 41 -20.51 -0.82 -3.82
C PHE A 41 -20.83 0.66 -4.00
N THR A 42 -22.10 0.99 -3.84
CA THR A 42 -22.56 2.39 -3.81
C THR A 42 -22.09 3.12 -2.55
N LYS A 43 -22.12 4.46 -2.57
CA LYS A 43 -21.70 5.32 -1.44
C LYS A 43 -22.44 5.03 -0.12
N ARG A 44 -23.62 4.40 -0.15
CA ARG A 44 -24.47 4.15 1.03
C ARG A 44 -24.43 2.70 1.54
N GLN A 45 -23.67 1.82 0.88
CA GLN A 45 -23.54 0.42 1.28
C GLN A 45 -22.32 0.25 2.20
N CYS A 46 -22.56 -0.41 3.35
CA CYS A 46 -21.59 -0.71 4.39
C CYS A 46 -21.78 -2.16 4.86
N SER A 47 -21.55 -3.12 3.99
CA SER A 47 -21.56 -4.54 4.39
C SER A 47 -20.27 -4.88 5.13
N SER A 48 -20.27 -6.01 5.84
CA SER A 48 -19.06 -6.54 6.49
C SER A 48 -17.97 -6.86 5.47
N GLU A 49 -18.35 -7.35 4.29
CA GLU A 49 -17.46 -7.65 3.18
C GLU A 49 -16.81 -6.38 2.62
N ASP A 50 -17.62 -5.36 2.34
CA ASP A 50 -17.15 -4.06 1.88
C ASP A 50 -16.20 -3.40 2.89
N THR A 51 -16.53 -3.47 4.18
CA THR A 51 -15.69 -2.91 5.25
C THR A 51 -14.31 -3.59 5.30
N LYS A 52 -14.27 -4.93 5.15
CA LYS A 52 -13.01 -5.68 5.11
C LYS A 52 -12.18 -5.31 3.89
N GLU A 53 -12.82 -5.21 2.73
CA GLU A 53 -12.15 -4.88 1.47
C GLU A 53 -11.56 -3.46 1.49
N ARG A 54 -12.34 -2.47 1.90
CA ARG A 54 -11.86 -1.09 2.11
C ARG A 54 -10.69 -1.05 3.09
N SER A 55 -10.81 -1.74 4.23
CA SER A 55 -9.74 -1.80 5.24
C SER A 55 -8.45 -2.41 4.67
N TYR A 56 -8.58 -3.48 3.88
CA TYR A 56 -7.44 -4.11 3.21
C TYR A 56 -6.77 -3.13 2.23
N ARG A 57 -7.53 -2.53 1.30
CA ARG A 57 -6.97 -1.60 0.30
C ARG A 57 -6.28 -0.40 0.94
N ILE A 58 -6.88 0.20 1.97
CA ILE A 58 -6.27 1.32 2.71
C ILE A 58 -4.97 0.89 3.40
N LYS A 59 -4.96 -0.25 4.11
CA LYS A 59 -3.75 -0.75 4.76
C LYS A 59 -2.67 -1.10 3.74
N ASN A 60 -3.05 -1.66 2.61
CA ASN A 60 -2.13 -2.01 1.54
C ASN A 60 -1.48 -0.78 0.91
N LEU A 61 -2.29 0.25 0.58
CA LEU A 61 -1.81 1.55 0.13
C LEU A 61 -0.81 2.18 1.12
N LEU A 62 -1.04 2.03 2.43
CA LEU A 62 -0.17 2.59 3.47
C LEU A 62 1.01 1.69 3.86
N LYS A 63 1.18 0.52 3.23
CA LYS A 63 2.15 -0.52 3.64
C LYS A 63 2.01 -0.93 5.12
N ASP A 64 0.76 -0.94 5.61
CA ASP A 64 0.36 -1.22 7.01
C ASP A 64 -0.33 -2.58 7.19
N LEU A 65 -0.23 -3.44 6.17
CA LEU A 65 -0.65 -4.82 6.27
C LEU A 65 0.05 -5.50 7.47
N PRO A 66 -0.62 -6.45 8.15
CA PRO A 66 -0.08 -7.12 9.34
C PRO A 66 1.05 -8.12 9.01
N THR A 67 2.18 -7.61 8.54
CA THR A 67 3.43 -8.36 8.40
C THR A 67 4.15 -8.47 9.74
N TYR A 68 5.06 -9.43 9.92
CA TYR A 68 5.80 -9.58 11.17
C TYR A 68 6.63 -8.34 11.51
N ASP A 69 7.23 -7.68 10.52
CA ASP A 69 7.88 -6.37 10.73
C ASP A 69 6.92 -5.30 11.27
N THR A 70 5.72 -5.23 10.72
CA THR A 70 4.69 -4.30 11.18
C THR A 70 4.19 -4.64 12.58
N LEU A 71 4.02 -5.93 12.90
CA LEU A 71 3.58 -6.40 14.22
C LEU A 71 4.65 -6.16 15.29
N CYS A 72 5.93 -6.46 15.01
CA CYS A 72 7.03 -6.16 15.92
C CYS A 72 7.18 -4.67 16.18
N LYS A 73 7.00 -3.81 15.16
CA LYS A 73 6.98 -2.34 15.35
C LYS A 73 5.85 -1.85 16.25
N ARG A 74 4.77 -2.63 16.40
CA ARG A 74 3.67 -2.36 17.34
C ARG A 74 3.95 -2.87 18.76
N ASP A 75 5.12 -3.48 18.97
CA ASP A 75 5.57 -4.04 20.25
C ASP A 75 4.60 -5.12 20.73
N VAL A 76 4.28 -6.08 19.85
CA VAL A 76 3.41 -7.22 20.17
C VAL A 76 4.18 -8.23 21.03
N ASP A 77 3.59 -8.64 22.16
CA ASP A 77 4.25 -9.47 23.17
C ASP A 77 4.62 -10.88 22.69
N ALA A 78 3.78 -11.47 21.84
CA ALA A 78 3.87 -12.87 21.45
C ALA A 78 4.88 -13.15 20.33
N LEU A 79 5.53 -12.14 19.77
CA LEU A 79 6.46 -12.30 18.65
C LEU A 79 7.90 -12.05 19.11
N GLU A 80 8.78 -13.03 18.86
CA GLU A 80 10.19 -12.96 19.23
C GLU A 80 11.02 -12.13 18.26
N ASN A 81 10.71 -12.19 16.97
CA ASN A 81 11.43 -11.49 15.90
C ASN A 81 10.47 -11.13 14.74
N ASN A 82 10.97 -10.32 13.81
CA ASN A 82 10.22 -9.83 12.65
C ASN A 82 10.43 -10.65 11.38
N LYS A 83 10.96 -11.87 11.50
CA LYS A 83 11.29 -12.71 10.35
C LYS A 83 10.05 -13.35 9.77
N CYS A 84 10.10 -13.66 8.48
CA CYS A 84 9.05 -14.42 7.83
C CYS A 84 8.96 -15.79 8.48
N ILE A 85 7.75 -16.17 8.91
CA ILE A 85 7.49 -17.48 9.49
C ILE A 85 7.28 -18.55 8.41
N ARG A 86 7.03 -18.14 7.16
CA ARG A 86 6.78 -19.03 6.02
C ARG A 86 8.10 -19.54 5.46
N CYS A 87 8.91 -18.63 4.90
CA CYS A 87 10.17 -19.03 4.29
C CYS A 87 11.26 -19.27 5.35
N ASP A 88 12.06 -20.30 5.13
CA ASP A 88 13.18 -20.69 6.01
C ASP A 88 14.44 -19.82 5.82
N GLU A 89 14.36 -18.77 5.00
CA GLU A 89 15.51 -17.92 4.63
C GLU A 89 15.90 -16.88 5.68
N ASN A 90 15.24 -16.89 6.84
CA ASN A 90 15.57 -16.01 7.97
C ASN A 90 15.46 -14.50 7.62
N GLU A 91 14.75 -14.17 6.54
CA GLU A 91 14.52 -12.80 6.07
C GLU A 91 13.46 -12.07 6.91
N ILE A 92 13.54 -10.73 6.94
CA ILE A 92 12.53 -9.89 7.59
C ILE A 92 11.25 -9.87 6.74
N GLU A 93 10.10 -10.17 7.34
CA GLU A 93 8.80 -10.09 6.65
C GLU A 93 8.33 -8.64 6.55
N THR A 94 8.95 -7.91 5.63
CA THR A 94 8.52 -6.56 5.23
C THR A 94 7.30 -6.63 4.32
N TRP A 95 6.65 -5.49 4.06
CA TRP A 95 5.57 -5.42 3.05
C TRP A 95 6.06 -5.90 1.67
N ASP A 96 7.29 -5.55 1.29
CA ASP A 96 7.89 -5.98 0.03
C ASP A 96 8.08 -7.50 -0.01
N HIS A 97 8.68 -8.08 1.05
CA HIS A 97 8.95 -9.52 1.14
C HIS A 97 7.69 -10.38 0.96
N VAL A 98 6.52 -9.96 1.48
CA VAL A 98 5.27 -10.72 1.31
C VAL A 98 4.97 -11.03 -0.16
N TRP A 99 5.24 -10.08 -1.07
CA TRP A 99 4.93 -10.21 -2.49
C TRP A 99 5.96 -11.01 -3.29
N ILE A 100 7.18 -11.15 -2.78
CA ILE A 100 8.30 -11.83 -3.44
C ILE A 100 8.86 -13.00 -2.63
N CYS A 101 8.17 -13.42 -1.57
CA CYS A 101 8.58 -14.51 -0.72
C CYS A 101 8.74 -15.80 -1.55
N ASN A 102 9.83 -16.53 -1.34
CA ASN A 102 10.13 -17.76 -2.09
C ASN A 102 9.15 -18.90 -1.79
N ASP A 103 8.39 -18.79 -0.69
CA ASP A 103 7.27 -19.69 -0.34
C ASP A 103 5.96 -19.38 -1.09
N ASN A 104 5.93 -18.37 -1.96
CA ASN A 104 4.78 -18.10 -2.80
C ASN A 104 4.73 -19.12 -3.96
N GLU A 105 3.54 -19.66 -4.24
CA GLU A 105 3.34 -20.66 -5.30
C GLU A 105 3.67 -20.16 -6.71
N ALA A 106 3.59 -18.86 -6.92
CA ALA A 106 3.87 -18.21 -8.19
C ALA A 106 4.48 -16.83 -7.95
N ASN A 107 5.33 -16.40 -8.87
CA ASN A 107 5.90 -15.06 -8.84
C ASN A 107 4.94 -14.02 -9.45
N LEU A 108 5.30 -12.75 -9.36
CA LEU A 108 4.42 -11.65 -9.79
C LEU A 108 4.14 -11.66 -11.30
N ASP A 109 5.12 -12.02 -12.12
CA ASP A 109 5.01 -12.02 -13.58
C ASP A 109 4.16 -13.20 -14.08
N GLU A 110 4.32 -14.37 -13.46
CA GLU A 110 3.47 -15.54 -13.68
C GLU A 110 2.01 -15.21 -13.36
N ILE A 111 1.74 -14.63 -12.18
CA ILE A 111 0.39 -14.23 -11.80
C ILE A 111 -0.19 -13.23 -12.78
N LEU A 112 0.58 -12.20 -13.18
CA LEU A 112 0.13 -11.21 -14.16
C LEU A 112 -0.30 -11.86 -15.48
N ARG A 113 0.54 -12.71 -16.05
CA ARG A 113 0.28 -13.34 -17.36
C ARG A 113 -0.90 -14.30 -17.29
N GLU A 114 -0.97 -15.14 -16.26
CA GLU A 114 -2.10 -16.05 -16.05
C GLU A 114 -3.41 -15.29 -15.77
N SER A 115 -3.33 -14.13 -15.11
CA SER A 115 -4.52 -13.30 -14.85
C SER A 115 -5.18 -12.80 -16.12
N ILE A 116 -4.41 -12.49 -17.17
CA ILE A 116 -4.94 -12.12 -18.48
C ILE A 116 -5.76 -13.27 -19.07
N SER A 117 -5.20 -14.49 -19.10
CA SER A 117 -5.88 -15.68 -19.61
C SER A 117 -7.14 -16.01 -18.80
N LYS A 118 -7.07 -15.96 -17.47
CA LYS A 118 -8.23 -16.19 -16.60
C LYS A 118 -9.31 -15.12 -16.78
N PHE A 119 -8.93 -13.86 -17.01
CA PHE A 119 -9.89 -12.80 -17.29
C PHE A 119 -10.58 -13.02 -18.64
N GLU A 120 -9.84 -13.43 -19.67
CA GLU A 120 -10.41 -13.81 -20.96
C GLU A 120 -11.42 -14.96 -20.83
N GLU A 121 -11.07 -16.01 -20.09
CA GLU A 121 -12.00 -17.11 -19.78
C GLU A 121 -13.24 -16.62 -19.03
N HIS A 122 -13.07 -15.68 -18.10
CA HIS A 122 -14.20 -15.07 -17.38
C HIS A 122 -15.13 -14.31 -18.32
N LEU A 123 -14.60 -13.54 -19.27
CA LEU A 123 -15.40 -12.86 -20.29
C LEU A 123 -16.12 -13.87 -21.18
N ASN A 124 -15.43 -14.93 -21.59
CA ASN A 124 -15.99 -15.99 -22.42
C ASN A 124 -17.15 -16.73 -21.75
N LYS A 125 -16.99 -17.11 -20.47
CA LYS A 125 -18.04 -17.76 -19.67
C LYS A 125 -19.29 -16.87 -19.51
N ASN A 126 -19.13 -15.55 -19.61
CA ASN A 126 -20.23 -14.58 -19.54
C ASN A 126 -20.73 -14.12 -20.92
N GLY A 127 -20.28 -14.73 -22.02
CA GLY A 127 -20.73 -14.40 -23.37
C GLY A 127 -20.30 -13.01 -23.89
N ARG A 128 -19.26 -12.42 -23.31
CA ARG A 128 -18.79 -11.05 -23.64
C ARG A 128 -17.75 -11.07 -24.77
N SER A 129 -18.14 -11.52 -25.96
CA SER A 129 -17.24 -11.73 -27.10
C SER A 129 -16.58 -10.45 -27.64
N GLU A 130 -17.30 -9.33 -27.64
CA GLU A 130 -16.74 -8.01 -28.03
C GLU A 130 -15.61 -7.60 -27.06
N ASP A 131 -15.82 -7.78 -25.75
CA ASP A 131 -14.85 -7.44 -24.71
C ASP A 131 -13.59 -8.32 -24.76
N ILE A 132 -13.72 -9.57 -25.20
CA ILE A 132 -12.56 -10.45 -25.47
C ILE A 132 -11.69 -9.85 -26.58
N THR A 133 -12.32 -9.33 -27.64
CA THR A 133 -11.60 -8.71 -28.75
C THR A 133 -10.84 -7.46 -28.27
N ILE A 134 -11.50 -6.63 -27.47
CA ILE A 134 -10.89 -5.46 -26.82
C ILE A 134 -9.70 -5.89 -25.95
N LEU A 135 -9.88 -6.89 -25.08
CA LEU A 135 -8.82 -7.41 -24.22
C LEU A 135 -7.61 -7.87 -25.04
N ARG A 136 -7.82 -8.65 -26.10
CA ARG A 136 -6.76 -9.16 -26.96
C ARG A 136 -6.01 -8.04 -27.71
N ASN A 137 -6.67 -6.95 -28.04
CA ASN A 137 -6.02 -5.79 -28.67
C ASN A 137 -5.12 -5.03 -27.68
N HIS A 138 -5.43 -5.08 -26.38
CA HIS A 138 -4.74 -4.30 -25.34
C HIS A 138 -3.84 -5.13 -24.42
N ASN A 139 -3.92 -6.46 -24.41
CA ASN A 139 -3.27 -7.32 -23.42
C ASN A 139 -1.74 -7.14 -23.39
N ILE A 140 -1.07 -7.08 -24.55
CA ILE A 140 0.38 -6.85 -24.65
C ILE A 140 0.73 -5.50 -24.05
N ASN A 141 -0.04 -4.44 -24.36
CA ASN A 141 0.19 -3.11 -23.83
C ASN A 141 -0.02 -3.07 -22.31
N ILE A 142 -1.04 -3.76 -21.79
CA ILE A 142 -1.31 -3.85 -20.33
C ILE A 142 -0.13 -4.51 -19.62
N VAL A 143 0.33 -5.66 -20.10
CA VAL A 143 1.48 -6.38 -19.54
C VAL A 143 2.74 -5.52 -19.62
N THR A 144 3.01 -4.95 -20.80
CA THR A 144 4.18 -4.08 -21.03
C THR A 144 4.21 -2.91 -20.05
N ILE A 145 3.09 -2.19 -19.88
CA ILE A 145 3.01 -1.09 -18.91
C ILE A 145 3.37 -1.58 -17.50
N LEU A 146 2.86 -2.74 -17.07
CA LEU A 146 3.11 -3.24 -15.72
C LEU A 146 4.56 -3.67 -15.49
N GLU A 147 5.19 -4.29 -16.50
CA GLU A 147 6.58 -4.77 -16.42
C GLU A 147 7.62 -3.64 -16.48
N GLU A 148 7.29 -2.51 -17.11
CA GLU A 148 8.16 -1.34 -17.18
C GLU A 148 8.56 -0.81 -15.79
N ARG A 149 9.74 -0.17 -15.73
CA ARG A 149 10.23 0.52 -14.53
C ARG A 149 9.28 1.66 -14.14
N SER A 150 8.93 1.71 -12.86
CA SER A 150 8.15 2.79 -12.27
C SER A 150 8.95 4.08 -12.25
N ASN A 151 8.30 5.16 -12.66
CA ASN A 151 8.86 6.51 -12.58
C ASN A 151 8.73 7.13 -11.18
N ILE A 152 7.96 6.50 -10.29
CA ILE A 152 7.65 6.97 -8.93
C ILE A 152 8.31 6.07 -7.88
N LEU A 153 8.12 4.76 -7.98
CA LEU A 153 8.71 3.75 -7.10
C LEU A 153 10.08 3.33 -7.65
N LEU A 154 11.13 4.07 -7.28
CA LEU A 154 12.49 3.82 -7.77
C LEU A 154 12.96 2.38 -7.50
N GLY A 155 13.53 1.75 -8.53
CA GLY A 155 14.01 0.35 -8.46
C GLY A 155 12.91 -0.71 -8.53
N LYS A 156 11.64 -0.32 -8.76
CA LYS A 156 10.49 -1.22 -8.89
C LYS A 156 9.86 -1.10 -10.28
N SER A 157 9.17 -2.14 -10.73
CA SER A 157 8.27 -2.08 -11.90
C SER A 157 6.91 -1.48 -11.54
N ARG A 158 6.08 -1.16 -12.54
CA ARG A 158 4.71 -0.65 -12.33
C ARG A 158 3.76 -1.69 -11.73
N ILE A 159 4.08 -2.98 -11.76
CA ILE A 159 3.39 -4.01 -10.95
C ILE A 159 3.33 -3.56 -9.48
N TRP A 160 4.38 -2.95 -8.95
CA TRP A 160 4.41 -2.49 -7.55
C TRP A 160 3.46 -1.30 -7.28
N GLU A 161 3.14 -0.49 -8.29
CA GLU A 161 2.12 0.54 -8.21
C GLU A 161 0.73 -0.10 -8.10
N MET A 162 0.47 -1.13 -8.92
CA MET A 162 -0.75 -1.93 -8.86
C MET A 162 -0.86 -2.67 -7.50
N LEU A 163 0.21 -3.28 -7.00
CA LEU A 163 0.22 -3.93 -5.68
C LEU A 163 -0.10 -2.96 -4.55
N ARG A 164 0.21 -1.66 -4.70
CA ARG A 164 -0.21 -0.61 -3.74
C ARG A 164 -1.67 -0.18 -3.90
N GLY A 165 -2.34 -0.64 -4.95
CA GLY A 165 -3.70 -0.25 -5.30
C GLY A 165 -3.79 1.11 -5.99
N VAL A 166 -2.70 1.56 -6.64
CA VAL A 166 -2.63 2.85 -7.34
C VAL A 166 -2.72 2.62 -8.84
N PHE A 167 -3.61 3.36 -9.49
CA PHE A 167 -3.86 3.26 -10.93
C PHE A 167 -2.93 4.20 -11.70
N ASN A 168 -2.12 3.64 -12.61
CA ASN A 168 -1.21 4.41 -13.44
C ASN A 168 -1.98 5.09 -14.60
N ASP A 169 -1.71 6.37 -14.84
CA ASP A 169 -2.43 7.16 -15.86
C ASP A 169 -2.14 6.69 -17.30
N ARG A 170 -1.04 5.97 -17.53
CA ARG A 170 -0.72 5.39 -18.85
C ARG A 170 -1.83 4.49 -19.39
N PHE A 171 -2.58 3.80 -18.52
CA PHE A 171 -3.73 3.01 -18.96
C PHE A 171 -4.83 3.87 -19.61
N ASN A 172 -5.03 5.11 -19.13
CA ASN A 172 -5.99 6.05 -19.71
C ASN A 172 -5.56 6.55 -21.11
N HIS A 173 -4.30 6.32 -21.49
CA HIS A 173 -3.75 6.72 -22.79
C HIS A 173 -3.71 5.58 -23.82
N LEU A 174 -4.08 4.36 -23.44
CA LEU A 174 -4.13 3.22 -24.37
C LEU A 174 -5.23 3.38 -25.43
N THR A 175 -6.31 4.07 -25.10
CA THR A 175 -7.47 4.22 -25.98
C THR A 175 -8.25 5.50 -25.66
N LYS A 176 -8.95 6.02 -26.68
CA LYS A 176 -9.92 7.12 -26.52
C LYS A 176 -11.35 6.61 -26.33
N SER A 177 -11.62 5.32 -26.62
CA SER A 177 -12.93 4.72 -26.41
C SER A 177 -13.18 4.53 -24.91
N LYS A 178 -14.35 4.98 -24.46
CA LYS A 178 -14.75 4.81 -23.05
C LYS A 178 -15.08 3.36 -22.75
N GLU A 179 -15.64 2.66 -23.73
CA GLU A 179 -16.02 1.26 -23.69
C GLU A 179 -14.75 0.40 -23.53
N GLU A 180 -13.74 0.62 -24.38
CA GLU A 180 -12.47 -0.10 -24.25
C GLU A 180 -11.75 0.19 -22.94
N LEU A 181 -11.74 1.46 -22.52
CA LEU A 181 -11.13 1.86 -21.25
C LEU A 181 -11.82 1.20 -20.04
N MET A 182 -13.13 0.94 -20.12
CA MET A 182 -13.86 0.20 -19.09
C MET A 182 -13.34 -1.23 -18.98
N ILE A 183 -13.13 -1.92 -20.10
CA ILE A 183 -12.56 -3.28 -20.11
C ILE A 183 -11.13 -3.32 -19.59
N ILE A 184 -10.31 -2.32 -19.93
CA ILE A 184 -8.95 -2.18 -19.39
C ILE A 184 -9.00 -2.04 -17.86
N LYS A 185 -9.90 -1.21 -17.33
CA LYS A 185 -10.08 -1.03 -15.88
C LYS A 185 -10.62 -2.29 -15.19
N GLU A 186 -11.53 -3.02 -15.83
CA GLU A 186 -12.01 -4.32 -15.34
C GLU A 186 -10.86 -5.33 -15.27
N CYS A 187 -10.03 -5.42 -16.32
CA CYS A 187 -8.85 -6.27 -16.37
C CYS A 187 -7.86 -5.90 -15.26
N TRP A 188 -7.56 -4.61 -15.08
CA TRP A 188 -6.70 -4.13 -14.00
C TRP A 188 -7.20 -4.55 -12.61
N ASN A 189 -8.52 -4.41 -12.36
CA ASN A 189 -9.14 -4.84 -11.10
C ASN A 189 -9.05 -6.36 -10.92
N PHE A 190 -9.19 -7.13 -12.00
CA PHE A 190 -9.09 -8.58 -11.98
C PHE A 190 -7.67 -9.03 -11.61
N ILE A 191 -6.64 -8.46 -12.25
CA ILE A 191 -5.23 -8.75 -11.94
C ILE A 191 -4.90 -8.40 -10.48
N TYR A 192 -5.33 -7.23 -9.99
CA TYR A 192 -5.13 -6.87 -8.59
C TYR A 192 -5.75 -7.91 -7.64
N LYS A 193 -6.95 -8.40 -7.97
CA LYS A 193 -7.62 -9.42 -7.18
C LYS A 193 -6.84 -10.73 -7.18
N GLU A 194 -6.29 -11.15 -8.32
CA GLU A 194 -5.45 -12.35 -8.41
C GLU A 194 -4.18 -12.25 -7.54
N PHE A 195 -3.50 -11.10 -7.50
CA PHE A 195 -2.39 -10.90 -6.55
C PHE A 195 -2.83 -11.04 -5.10
N LYS A 196 -3.98 -10.44 -4.75
CA LYS A 196 -4.53 -10.54 -3.40
C LYS A 196 -4.88 -12.00 -3.06
N THR A 197 -5.55 -12.73 -3.94
CA THR A 197 -6.04 -14.08 -3.65
C THR A 197 -4.90 -15.09 -3.59
N ARG A 198 -3.96 -15.03 -4.54
CA ARG A 198 -2.89 -16.03 -4.68
C ARG A 198 -1.71 -15.80 -3.76
N ILE A 199 -1.45 -14.55 -3.36
CA ILE A 199 -0.35 -14.23 -2.43
C ILE A 199 -0.89 -13.85 -1.07
N TRP A 200 -1.64 -12.74 -0.97
CA TRP A 200 -1.97 -12.17 0.34
C TRP A 200 -2.88 -13.08 1.18
N LEU A 201 -3.92 -13.67 0.59
CA LEU A 201 -4.83 -14.55 1.32
C LEU A 201 -4.16 -15.87 1.69
N ILE A 202 -3.44 -16.51 0.75
CA ILE A 202 -2.66 -17.74 1.01
C ILE A 202 -1.65 -17.51 2.14
N ARG A 203 -0.90 -16.39 2.09
CA ARG A 203 0.00 -15.98 3.18
C ARG A 203 -0.73 -15.86 4.51
N CYS A 204 -1.92 -15.27 4.54
CA CYS A 204 -2.69 -15.10 5.77
C CYS A 204 -3.15 -16.43 6.37
N GLU A 205 -3.59 -17.37 5.53
CA GLU A 205 -4.01 -18.71 5.94
C GLU A 205 -2.82 -19.49 6.50
N GLU A 206 -1.70 -19.47 5.79
CA GLU A 206 -0.51 -20.23 6.19
C GLU A 206 0.13 -19.68 7.47
N VAL A 207 0.23 -18.35 7.59
CA VAL A 207 0.73 -17.71 8.82
C VAL A 207 -0.17 -18.03 10.00
N ALA A 208 -1.50 -18.03 9.83
CA ALA A 208 -2.41 -18.41 10.90
C ALA A 208 -2.24 -19.88 11.32
N ARG A 209 -1.95 -20.78 10.37
CA ARG A 209 -1.65 -22.19 10.64
C ARG A 209 -0.35 -22.32 11.45
N LEU A 210 0.72 -21.64 11.04
CA LEU A 210 2.03 -21.68 11.70
C LEU A 210 2.00 -21.02 13.08
N GLU A 211 1.29 -19.91 13.24
CA GLU A 211 1.06 -19.25 14.55
C GLU A 211 0.34 -20.18 15.52
N LYS A 212 -0.69 -20.90 15.05
CA LYS A 212 -1.41 -21.88 15.86
C LYS A 212 -0.51 -23.03 16.32
N LEU A 213 0.39 -23.51 15.46
CA LEU A 213 1.37 -24.54 15.83
C LEU A 213 2.36 -24.05 16.89
N LYS A 214 2.71 -22.76 16.88
CA LYS A 214 3.52 -22.09 17.91
C LYS A 214 2.72 -21.67 19.16
N GLY A 215 1.42 -21.98 19.22
CA GLY A 215 0.55 -21.63 20.34
C GLY A 215 0.17 -20.15 20.40
N ILE A 216 0.41 -19.36 19.35
CA ILE A 216 0.07 -17.94 19.29
C ILE A 216 -1.40 -17.78 18.89
N GLN A 217 -2.19 -17.09 19.71
CA GLN A 217 -3.59 -16.80 19.38
C GLN A 217 -3.76 -15.37 18.85
N LYS A 218 -4.84 -15.13 18.08
CA LYS A 218 -5.19 -13.79 17.57
C LYS A 218 -5.31 -12.72 18.65
N GLN A 219 -5.67 -13.12 19.87
CA GLN A 219 -5.78 -12.19 21.00
C GLN A 219 -4.41 -11.69 21.46
N ASP A 220 -3.37 -12.52 21.33
CA ASP A 220 -2.02 -12.18 21.76
C ASP A 220 -1.37 -11.19 20.81
N LEU A 221 -1.69 -11.28 19.51
CA LEU A 221 -1.28 -10.32 18.49
C LEU A 221 -1.91 -8.93 18.65
N ARG A 222 -2.91 -8.78 19.53
CA ARG A 222 -3.54 -7.50 19.87
C ARG A 222 -2.97 -6.88 21.16
N LYS A 223 -2.26 -7.65 21.98
CA LYS A 223 -1.68 -7.20 23.25
C LYS A 223 -0.33 -6.56 22.98
N LYS A 224 -0.14 -5.34 23.49
CA LYS A 224 1.17 -4.69 23.52
C LYS A 224 2.00 -5.21 24.68
N LYS A 225 3.31 -5.27 24.46
CA LYS A 225 4.32 -5.55 25.46
C LYS A 225 4.15 -4.67 26.67
N ARG A 226 3.89 -5.30 27.82
CA ARG A 226 3.98 -4.59 29.10
C ARG A 226 5.44 -4.18 29.26
N ARG A 227 5.72 -2.88 29.30
CA ARG A 227 7.04 -2.38 29.70
C ARG A 227 7.27 -2.90 31.12
N ARG A 228 8.20 -3.84 31.29
CA ARG A 228 8.77 -4.10 32.61
C ARG A 228 9.61 -2.87 32.92
N GLU A 229 9.10 -1.98 33.75
CA GLU A 229 9.94 -1.02 34.45
C GLU A 229 10.93 -1.86 35.26
N GLN A 230 12.19 -1.89 34.83
CA GLN A 230 13.29 -2.36 35.68
C GLN A 230 13.48 -1.32 36.78
N ASP A 231 12.66 -1.43 37.83
CA ASP A 231 12.99 -0.88 39.13
C ASP A 231 13.98 -1.84 39.80
N GLN A 232 15.27 -1.61 39.54
CA GLN A 232 16.35 -1.98 40.46
C GLN A 232 17.24 -0.74 40.61
N ARG A 233 16.89 0.08 41.60
CA ARG A 233 17.83 0.95 42.35
C ARG A 233 18.69 0.00 43.20
N GLU A 234 19.98 0.15 43.48
CA GLU A 234 21.01 1.18 43.27
C GLU A 234 22.34 0.49 43.67
N GLY A 235 23.48 0.93 43.13
CA GLY A 235 24.81 0.49 43.54
C GLY A 235 25.88 1.02 42.58
N ASP A 236 26.37 2.22 42.86
CA ASP A 236 27.27 3.07 42.07
C ASP A 236 28.60 2.42 41.63
N SER A 237 29.05 2.71 40.39
CA SER A 237 30.20 3.61 40.11
C SER A 237 30.58 3.65 38.61
N GLU A 238 30.56 4.89 38.07
CA GLU A 238 31.41 5.51 37.02
C GLU A 238 31.51 4.82 35.63
N ASP A 239 30.85 5.27 34.57
CA ASP A 239 30.96 6.50 33.75
C ASP A 239 31.74 6.28 32.44
N GLU A 240 31.02 6.16 31.31
CA GLU A 240 31.38 6.80 30.04
C GLU A 240 30.22 6.79 29.01
N ASN A 241 29.72 7.99 28.68
CA ASN A 241 29.12 8.44 27.41
C ASN A 241 27.85 7.75 26.83
N THR A 242 26.79 7.59 27.63
CA THR A 242 25.47 7.13 27.14
C THR A 242 24.49 8.28 26.80
N GLU A 243 24.72 9.50 27.29
CA GLU A 243 23.81 10.65 27.08
C GLU A 243 23.84 11.18 25.64
N ASN A 244 25.02 11.32 25.03
CA ASN A 244 25.16 11.92 23.69
C ASN A 244 24.44 11.14 22.57
N LYS A 245 24.25 9.82 22.70
CA LYS A 245 23.46 9.00 21.75
C LYS A 245 21.95 9.11 21.97
N LYS A 246 21.48 9.26 23.21
CA LYS A 246 20.04 9.40 23.53
C LYS A 246 19.52 10.79 23.17
N THR A 247 20.32 11.83 23.38
CA THR A 247 20.00 13.23 23.02
C THR A 247 19.94 13.38 21.50
N ASN A 248 20.94 12.90 20.75
CA ASN A 248 20.93 12.89 19.27
C ASN A 248 19.72 12.15 18.66
N LYS A 249 19.30 11.02 19.25
CA LYS A 249 18.09 10.29 18.80
C LYS A 249 16.80 11.06 19.11
N LYS A 250 16.71 11.74 20.27
CA LYS A 250 15.56 12.59 20.63
C LYS A 250 15.48 13.81 19.72
N ASP A 251 16.62 14.44 19.43
CA ASP A 251 16.69 15.64 18.59
C ASP A 251 16.35 15.33 17.14
N LYS A 252 16.87 14.25 16.56
CA LYS A 252 16.44 13.77 15.22
C LYS A 252 14.94 13.48 15.17
N LYS A 253 14.36 12.93 16.25
CA LYS A 253 12.92 12.63 16.32
C LYS A 253 12.07 13.89 16.50
N LYS A 254 12.60 14.92 17.16
CA LYS A 254 11.98 16.24 17.33
C LYS A 254 12.03 17.03 16.02
N GLN A 255 13.18 17.08 15.36
CA GLN A 255 13.36 17.67 14.03
C GLN A 255 12.44 17.03 13.00
N LYS A 256 12.35 15.69 12.96
CA LYS A 256 11.41 14.99 12.08
C LYS A 256 9.96 15.37 12.36
N LYS A 257 9.56 15.47 13.63
CA LYS A 257 8.20 15.91 14.02
C LYS A 257 7.92 17.37 13.63
N GLU A 258 8.90 18.26 13.74
CA GLU A 258 8.77 19.66 13.33
C GLU A 258 8.69 19.80 11.82
N PHE A 259 9.51 19.03 11.09
CA PHE A 259 9.46 18.94 9.63
C PHE A 259 8.10 18.42 9.14
N ASP A 260 7.61 17.30 9.71
CA ASP A 260 6.28 16.76 9.42
C ASP A 260 5.18 17.82 9.69
N LYS A 261 5.27 18.56 10.80
CA LYS A 261 4.34 19.65 11.11
C LYS A 261 4.38 20.79 10.08
N LYS A 262 5.57 21.19 9.62
CA LYS A 262 5.72 22.23 8.60
C LYS A 262 5.13 21.79 7.27
N ILE A 263 5.39 20.55 6.83
CA ILE A 263 4.75 19.97 5.64
C ILE A 263 3.22 20.00 5.78
N ASN A 264 2.68 19.62 6.95
CA ASN A 264 1.24 19.61 7.17
C ASN A 264 0.61 21.00 6.99
N ILE A 265 1.26 22.03 7.53
CA ILE A 265 0.81 23.42 7.44
C ILE A 265 0.87 23.90 5.99
N VAL A 266 2.00 23.70 5.29
CA VAL A 266 2.17 24.14 3.89
C VAL A 266 1.16 23.46 2.96
N THR A 267 0.96 22.15 3.12
CA THR A 267 -0.03 21.39 2.35
C THR A 267 -1.46 21.84 2.67
N ARG A 268 -1.76 22.15 3.93
CA ARG A 268 -3.06 22.67 4.34
C ARG A 268 -3.35 24.03 3.73
N ASP A 269 -2.39 24.94 3.80
CA ASP A 269 -2.59 26.31 3.33
C ASP A 269 -2.71 26.35 1.79
N ARG A 270 -2.01 25.47 1.07
CA ARG A 270 -2.23 25.26 -0.39
C ARG A 270 -3.61 24.71 -0.71
N LEU A 271 -4.10 23.75 0.07
CA LEU A 271 -5.46 23.20 -0.10
C LEU A 271 -6.53 24.26 0.19
N ILE A 272 -6.30 25.13 1.19
CA ILE A 272 -7.18 26.28 1.48
C ILE A 272 -7.15 27.26 0.31
N GLY A 273 -5.97 27.60 -0.22
CA GLY A 273 -5.81 28.45 -1.39
C GLY A 273 -6.58 27.94 -2.62
N ALA A 274 -6.45 26.65 -2.94
CA ALA A 274 -7.19 26.05 -4.05
C ALA A 274 -8.72 26.15 -3.88
N VAL A 275 -9.24 26.06 -2.66
CA VAL A 275 -10.68 26.24 -2.38
C VAL A 275 -11.10 27.68 -2.54
N THR A 276 -10.31 28.63 -2.02
CA THR A 276 -10.61 30.06 -2.12
C THR A 276 -10.58 30.54 -3.57
N ASP A 277 -9.77 29.90 -4.42
CA ASP A 277 -9.66 30.20 -5.86
C ASP A 277 -10.76 29.52 -6.70
N GLY A 278 -11.75 28.87 -6.06
CA GLY A 278 -12.87 28.20 -6.74
C GLY A 278 -12.53 26.85 -7.38
N ASN A 279 -11.32 26.33 -7.16
CA ASN A 279 -10.92 25.03 -7.70
C ASN A 279 -11.50 23.88 -6.85
N ASN A 280 -12.18 22.94 -7.50
CA ASN A 280 -12.76 21.79 -6.80
C ASN A 280 -11.67 20.80 -6.35
N ILE A 281 -11.45 20.72 -5.03
CA ILE A 281 -10.45 19.84 -4.41
C ILE A 281 -10.69 18.36 -4.73
N GLU A 282 -11.92 17.93 -5.06
CA GLU A 282 -12.22 16.53 -5.40
C GLU A 282 -11.37 16.03 -6.58
N TYR A 283 -11.01 16.93 -7.50
CA TYR A 283 -10.29 16.61 -8.74
C TYR A 283 -8.77 16.92 -8.71
N ASN A 284 -8.26 17.59 -7.67
CA ASN A 284 -6.90 18.15 -7.65
C ASN A 284 -5.92 17.42 -6.70
N TRP A 285 -5.94 16.08 -6.68
CA TRP A 285 -5.02 15.27 -5.85
C TRP A 285 -3.57 15.27 -6.36
N ASP A 286 -3.38 15.50 -7.65
CA ASP A 286 -2.13 15.60 -8.39
C ASP A 286 -1.36 16.92 -8.15
N LEU A 287 -2.05 17.99 -7.74
CA LEU A 287 -1.47 19.34 -7.63
C LEU A 287 -0.82 19.66 -6.28
N THR A 288 -0.75 18.70 -5.35
CA THR A 288 -0.18 18.93 -4.01
C THR A 288 1.19 18.27 -3.86
N PRO A 289 2.29 18.88 -4.36
CA PRO A 289 3.63 18.39 -4.06
C PRO A 289 3.92 18.60 -2.57
N LYS A 290 4.38 17.55 -1.89
CA LYS A 290 5.02 17.73 -0.58
C LYS A 290 6.24 18.60 -0.79
N SER A 291 6.41 19.64 0.02
CA SER A 291 7.64 20.40 0.01
C SER A 291 8.78 19.46 0.39
N THR A 292 9.64 19.16 -0.57
CA THR A 292 10.95 18.59 -0.29
C THR A 292 11.80 19.70 0.32
N ASP A 293 12.13 19.60 1.60
CA ASP A 293 13.38 20.22 2.04
C ASP A 293 14.49 19.35 1.43
N LEU A 294 14.93 19.73 0.23
CA LEU A 294 16.25 19.38 -0.25
C LEU A 294 17.24 20.13 0.64
N VAL A 295 17.82 19.45 1.63
CA VAL A 295 19.27 19.30 1.93
C VAL A 295 19.39 18.26 3.06
#